data_AF-A0A929D472-F1
#
_entry.id   AF-A0A929D472-F1
#
_cell.length_a   1.000
_cell.length_b   1.000
_cell.length_c   1.000
_cell.angle_alpha   90.00
_cell.angle_beta   90.00
_cell.angle_gamma   90.00
#
_symmetry.space_group_name_H-M   'P 1'
#
loop_
_entity.id
_entity.type
_entity.pdbx_description
1 polymer ?
#
loop_
_entity_poly.entity_id
_entity_poly.type
_entity_poly.pdbx_seq_one_letter_code
_entity_poly.pdbx_strand_id
1 'polypeptide(L)'
;MPLIRWSNEYSVKINTIDNQHRQLVAIINALHEAIESEENNEVFWRIISYLTVCAQDHFSDEERIMKSNGYLGIQLTNSNIVLF
;
A
#
# COMPACT_ATOMS: atom_id res chain seq x y z
N MET A 1 -13.69 -12.97 6.59
CA MET A 1 -12.70 -12.65 7.66
C MET A 1 -11.61 -11.80 7.02
N PRO A 2 -10.92 -10.88 7.72
CA PRO A 2 -9.88 -10.09 7.05
C PRO A 2 -8.73 -11.01 6.63
N LEU A 3 -8.30 -10.90 5.38
CA LEU A 3 -7.12 -11.59 4.85
C LEU A 3 -5.86 -11.19 5.61
N ILE A 4 -5.72 -9.89 5.88
CA ILE A 4 -4.59 -9.29 6.57
C ILE A 4 -5.11 -8.51 7.77
N ARG A 5 -4.58 -8.79 8.95
CA ARG A 5 -4.79 -7.96 10.14
C ARG A 5 -3.59 -7.07 10.34
N TRP A 6 -3.82 -5.76 10.45
CA TRP A 6 -2.75 -4.83 10.82
C TRP A 6 -2.10 -5.26 12.14
N SER A 7 -0.77 -5.31 12.16
CA SER A 7 0.02 -5.54 13.36
C SER A 7 1.10 -4.45 13.47
N ASN A 8 1.64 -4.27 14.68
CA ASN A 8 2.74 -3.32 14.90
C ASN A 8 4.05 -3.77 14.24
N GLU A 9 4.12 -4.99 13.70
CA GLU A 9 5.29 -5.49 12.94
C GLU A 9 5.42 -4.79 11.57
N TYR A 10 4.33 -4.22 11.07
CA TYR A 10 4.31 -3.42 9.84
C TYR A 10 4.56 -1.93 10.07
N SER A 11 4.76 -1.51 11.32
CA SER A 11 5.02 -0.11 11.65
C SER A 11 6.48 0.25 11.40
N VAL A 12 6.69 1.36 10.68
CA VAL A 12 8.01 1.98 10.48
C VAL A 12 8.23 3.16 11.43
N LYS A 13 7.33 3.35 12.41
CA LYS A 13 7.34 4.45 13.39
C LYS A 13 7.27 5.85 12.76
N ILE A 14 6.76 5.93 11.53
CA ILE A 14 6.45 7.19 10.85
C ILE A 14 4.93 7.22 10.68
N ASN A 15 4.24 8.04 11.48
CA ASN A 15 2.77 8.04 11.56
C ASN A 15 2.08 8.16 10.19
N THR A 16 2.63 8.96 9.28
CA THR A 16 2.08 9.13 7.92
C THR A 16 2.17 7.85 7.11
N ILE A 17 3.32 7.16 7.16
CA ILE A 17 3.54 5.89 6.45
C ILE A 17 2.72 4.77 7.07
N ASP A 18 2.67 4.68 8.40
CA ASP A 18 1.83 3.69 9.09
C ASP A 18 0.34 3.85 8.77
N ASN A 19 -0.14 5.08 8.57
CA ASN A 19 -1.50 5.33 8.12
C ASN A 19 -1.72 4.84 6.69
N GLN A 20 -0.75 5.05 5.79
CA GLN A 20 -0.80 4.54 4.42
C GLN A 20 -0.79 3.00 4.40
N HIS A 21 0.04 2.35 5.20
CA HIS A 21 0.01 0.89 5.31
C HIS A 21 -1.33 0.36 5.81
N ARG A 22 -1.93 1.00 6.83
CA ARG A 22 -3.28 0.65 7.30
C ARG A 22 -4.33 0.79 6.21
N GLN A 23 -4.23 1.82 5.38
CA GLN A 23 -5.11 2.03 4.23
C GLN A 23 -4.92 0.93 3.19
N LEU A 24 -3.69 0.59 2.83
CA LEU A 24 -3.39 -0.52 1.90
C LEU A 24 -3.94 -1.85 2.42
N VAL A 25 -3.76 -2.16 3.71
CA VAL A 25 -4.34 -3.35 4.36
C VAL A 25 -5.87 -3.36 4.26
N ALA A 26 -6.53 -2.21 4.49
CA ALA A 26 -7.98 -2.11 4.36
C ALA A 26 -8.45 -2.37 2.92
N ILE A 27 -7.75 -1.84 1.92
CA ILE A 27 -8.08 -2.05 0.50
C ILE A 27 -7.87 -3.51 0.09
N ILE A 28 -6.79 -4.14 0.54
CA ILE A 28 -6.52 -5.57 0.26
C ILE A 28 -7.59 -6.46 0.88
N ASN A 29 -8.05 -6.14 2.10
CA ASN A 29 -9.14 -6.88 2.72
C ASN A 29 -10.46 -6.71 1.96
N ALA A 30 -10.77 -5.50 1.48
CA ALA A 30 -11.95 -5.25 0.65
C ALA A 30 -11.87 -5.99 -0.70
N LEU A 31 -10.68 -6.05 -1.30
CA LEU A 31 -10.45 -6.84 -2.52
C LEU A 31 -10.67 -8.33 -2.27
N HIS A 32 -10.17 -8.85 -1.15
CA HIS A 32 -10.38 -10.25 -0.78
C HIS A 32 -11.86 -10.57 -0.59
N GLU A 33 -12.60 -9.72 0.13
CA GLU A 33 -14.04 -9.88 0.34
C GLU A 33 -14.83 -9.85 -0.97
N ALA A 34 -14.46 -8.96 -1.90
CA ALA A 34 -15.09 -8.90 -3.23
C ALA A 34 -14.85 -10.19 -4.04
N ILE A 35 -13.67 -10.80 -3.91
CA ILE A 35 -13.36 -12.09 -4.53
C ILE A 35 -14.17 -13.22 -3.85
N GLU A 36 -14.21 -13.26 -2.52
CA GLU A 36 -14.95 -14.28 -1.77
C GLU A 36 -16.47 -14.22 -2.01
N SER A 37 -17.00 -13.02 -2.24
CA SER A 37 -18.45 -12.78 -2.41
C SER A 37 -18.90 -12.86 -3.86
N GLU A 38 -18.02 -13.24 -4.80
CA GLU A 38 -18.29 -13.25 -6.24
C GLU A 38 -18.90 -11.93 -6.75
N GLU A 39 -18.43 -10.80 -6.21
CA GLU A 39 -18.90 -9.47 -6.59
C GLU A 39 -18.70 -9.21 -8.08
N ASN A 40 -19.51 -8.31 -8.64
CA ASN A 40 -19.41 -8.02 -10.07
C ASN A 40 -18.03 -7.43 -10.45
N ASN A 41 -17.65 -7.62 -11.72
CA ASN A 41 -16.36 -7.17 -12.25
C ASN A 41 -16.11 -5.65 -12.08
N GLU A 42 -17.15 -4.80 -12.08
CA GLU A 42 -17.00 -3.35 -11.92
C GLU A 42 -16.50 -2.98 -10.51
N VAL A 43 -17.07 -3.61 -9.46
CA VAL A 43 -16.64 -3.39 -8.08
C VAL A 43 -15.20 -3.84 -7.91
N PHE A 44 -14.86 -5.02 -8.42
CA PHE A 44 -13.49 -5.55 -8.43
C PHE A 44 -12.49 -4.57 -9.08
N TRP A 45 -12.79 -4.09 -10.30
CA TRP A 45 -11.92 -3.17 -11.02
C TRP A 45 -11.77 -1.81 -10.32
N ARG A 46 -12.83 -1.33 -9.66
CA ARG A 46 -12.77 -0.10 -8.88
C ARG A 46 -11.82 -0.23 -7.68
N ILE A 47 -11.87 -1.36 -6.97
CA ILE A 47 -10.99 -1.63 -5.83
C ILE A 47 -9.53 -1.72 -6.29
N ILE A 48 -9.24 -2.44 -7.39
CA ILE A 48 -7.89 -2.54 -7.96
C ILE A 48 -7.34 -1.18 -8.39
N SER A 49 -8.18 -0.36 -9.04
CA SER A 49 -7.80 1.00 -9.45
C SER A 49 -7.43 1.84 -8.23
N TYR A 50 -8.21 1.75 -7.16
CA TYR A 50 -7.95 2.47 -5.92
C TYR A 50 -6.69 1.99 -5.20
N LEU A 51 -6.45 0.66 -5.16
CA LEU A 51 -5.22 0.08 -4.63
C LEU A 51 -3.99 0.61 -5.36
N THR A 52 -4.06 0.70 -6.68
CA THR A 52 -2.94 1.16 -7.52
C THR A 52 -2.57 2.61 -7.21
N VAL A 53 -3.56 3.50 -7.13
CA VAL A 53 -3.35 4.92 -6.79
C VAL A 53 -2.76 5.04 -5.37
N CYS A 54 -3.36 4.34 -4.40
CA CYS A 54 -2.90 4.39 -3.01
C CYS A 54 -1.46 3.88 -2.84
N ALA A 55 -1.08 2.83 -3.57
CA ALA A 55 0.28 2.30 -3.55
C ALA A 55 1.29 3.27 -4.19
N GLN A 56 0.92 3.92 -5.30
CA GLN A 56 1.78 4.94 -5.94
C GLN A 56 2.04 6.14 -5.03
N ASP A 57 0.99 6.65 -4.39
CA ASP A 57 1.10 7.76 -3.44
C ASP A 57 1.98 7.37 -2.24
N HIS A 58 1.77 6.17 -1.70
CA HIS A 58 2.56 5.62 -0.62
C HIS A 58 4.06 5.57 -0.97
N PHE A 59 4.44 4.88 -2.05
CA PHE A 59 5.86 4.79 -2.44
C PHE A 59 6.48 6.16 -2.74
N SER A 60 5.71 7.07 -3.33
CA SER A 60 6.18 8.44 -3.59
C SER A 60 6.52 9.18 -2.28
N ASP A 61 5.75 8.97 -1.23
CA ASP A 61 6.02 9.54 0.09
C ASP A 61 7.21 8.88 0.78
N GLU A 62 7.36 7.55 0.68
CA GLU A 62 8.54 6.85 1.19
C GLU A 62 9.82 7.37 0.52
N GLU A 63 9.82 7.44 -0.82
CA GLU A 63 10.95 7.97 -1.57
C GLU A 63 11.28 9.41 -1.16
N ARG A 64 10.27 10.25 -0.97
CA ARG A 64 10.47 11.64 -0.55
C ARG A 64 11.13 11.72 0.83
N ILE A 65 10.71 10.87 1.77
CA ILE A 65 11.30 10.78 3.12
C ILE A 65 12.72 10.22 3.06
N MET A 66 12.96 9.18 2.27
CA MET A 66 14.29 8.59 2.10
C MET A 66 15.28 9.60 1.47
N LYS A 67 14.84 10.33 0.43
CA LYS A 67 15.64 11.40 -0.22
C LYS A 67 16.00 12.51 0.77
N SER A 68 15.03 12.98 1.55
CA SER A 68 15.26 14.08 2.50
C SER A 68 16.20 13.70 3.64
N ASN A 69 16.32 12.40 3.96
CA ASN A 69 17.24 11.87 4.96
C ASN A 69 18.59 11.40 4.38
N GLY A 70 18.87 11.66 3.10
CA GLY A 70 20.15 11.35 2.47
C GLY A 70 20.39 9.87 2.21
N TYR A 71 19.33 9.05 2.11
CA TYR A 71 19.45 7.65 1.76
C TYR A 71 19.93 7.49 0.31
N LEU A 72 21.14 6.96 0.13
CA LEU A 72 21.80 6.83 -1.18
C LEU A 72 21.36 5.58 -1.97
N GLY A 73 20.60 4.67 -1.34
CA GLY A 73 20.11 3.42 -1.94
C GLY A 73 18.91 3.58 -2.87
N ILE A 74 18.61 4.80 -3.33
CA ILE A 74 17.50 5.07 -4.25
C ILE A 74 17.96 4.71 -5.66
N GLN A 75 18.13 3.42 -5.92
CA GLN A 75 18.21 2.92 -7.28
C GLN A 75 16.78 2.89 -7.84
N LEU A 76 16.41 4.01 -8.49
CA LEU A 76 15.22 4.12 -9.31
C LEU A 76 15.20 2.95 -10.31
N THR A 77 14.39 1.94 -10.02
CA THR A 77 13.94 1.03 -11.07
C THR A 77 12.47 1.33 -11.26
N ASN A 78 12.11 1.71 -12.48
CA ASN A 78 10.76 2.06 -12.95
C ASN A 78 9.73 0.91 -12.78
N SER A 79 9.92 -0.06 -11.89
CA SER A 79 9.06 -1.24 -11.76
C SER A 79 9.15 -2.01 -10.45
N ASN A 80 9.90 -1.61 -9.42
CA ASN A 80 9.97 -2.41 -8.18
C ASN A 80 9.71 -1.57 -6.92
N ILE A 81 8.78 -2.11 -6.13
CA ILE A 81 8.39 -1.74 -4.77
C ILE A 81 9.63 -1.29 -3.98
N VAL A 82 9.68 0.00 -3.62
CA VAL A 82 10.60 0.51 -2.60
C VAL A 82 10.12 -0.10 -1.29
N LEU A 83 11.00 -0.82 -0.59
CA LEU A 83 10.72 -1.38 0.74
C LEU A 83 11.63 -0.68 1.74
N PHE A 84 11.05 -0.18 2.82
CA PHE A 84 11.74 0.05 4.10
C PHE A 84 12.24 -1.26 4.72
#